data_AF-A0A4R1BAX1-F1
#
_entry.id   AF-A0A4R1BAX1-F1
#
_cell.length_a   1.000
_cell.length_b   1.000
_cell.length_c   1.000
_cell.angle_alpha   90.00
_cell.angle_beta   90.00
_cell.angle_gamma   90.00
#
_symmetry.space_group_name_H-M   'P 1'
#
loop_
_entity.id
_entity.type
_entity.pdbx_description
1 polymer ?
#
loop_
_entity_poly.entity_id
_entity_poly.type
_entity_poly.pdbx_seq_one_letter_code
_entity_poly.pdbx_strand_id
1 'polypeptide(L)'
;MNAHRLPALLFGIAALLLLGLLLWAPQAGLDLHVADTYLVIEKPFLYAAPAALCFLFCLLYLVAGRILLSRWLSWIHLGLTLAFFAGIFYTAHSGPSGGTTVNLQPRLWTGTPFELLLAGFAIGQAVFVLNLLGGLLRAPFRRRA
;
A
#
# COMPACT_ATOMS: atom_id res chain seq x y z
N MET A 1 4.78 25.30 -6.31
CA MET A 1 4.55 24.28 -5.26
C MET A 1 5.11 22.93 -5.72
N ASN A 2 5.73 22.13 -4.84
CA ASN A 2 6.18 20.78 -5.20
C ASN A 2 4.99 19.94 -5.66
N ALA A 3 4.96 19.50 -6.93
CA ALA A 3 3.85 18.74 -7.51
C ALA A 3 3.57 17.40 -6.80
N HIS A 4 4.51 16.95 -5.98
CA HIS A 4 4.45 15.71 -5.21
C HIS A 4 3.92 15.89 -3.77
N ARG A 5 3.61 17.12 -3.35
CA ARG A 5 3.02 17.39 -2.02
C ARG A 5 1.61 16.83 -1.88
N LEU A 6 0.83 16.78 -2.96
CA LEU A 6 -0.52 16.24 -2.94
C LEU A 6 -0.53 14.72 -2.67
N PRO A 7 0.25 13.89 -3.40
CA PRO A 7 0.43 12.49 -3.02
C PRO A 7 0.91 12.28 -1.58
N ALA A 8 1.86 13.10 -1.11
CA ALA A 8 2.32 13.04 0.28
C ALA A 8 1.19 13.28 1.29
N LEU A 9 0.41 14.35 1.07
CA LEU A 9 -0.72 14.71 1.92
C LEU A 9 -1.77 13.58 1.94
N LEU A 10 -2.09 12.99 0.79
CA LEU A 10 -3.07 11.91 0.71
C LEU A 10 -2.60 10.65 1.44
N PHE A 11 -1.32 10.29 1.32
CA PHE A 11 -0.73 9.23 2.13
C PHE A 11 -0.78 9.56 3.63
N GLY A 12 -0.51 10.81 4.02
CA GLY A 12 -0.62 11.27 5.41
C GLY A 12 -2.04 11.17 5.96
N ILE A 13 -3.04 11.63 5.20
CA ILE A 13 -4.46 11.52 5.55
C ILE A 13 -4.85 10.05 5.69
N ALA A 14 -4.47 9.20 4.74
CA ALA A 14 -4.74 7.76 4.81
C ALA A 14 -4.11 7.12 6.05
N ALA A 15 -2.86 7.46 6.40
CA ALA A 15 -2.19 6.96 7.59
C ALA A 15 -2.93 7.35 8.88
N LEU A 16 -3.35 8.61 8.99
CA LEU A 16 -4.09 9.11 10.16
C LEU A 16 -5.48 8.48 10.28
N LEU A 17 -6.19 8.30 9.16
CA LEU A 17 -7.49 7.63 9.16
C LEU A 17 -7.35 6.17 9.60
N LEU A 18 -6.35 5.45 9.09
CA LEU A 18 -6.08 4.07 9.48
C LEU A 18 -5.67 3.94 10.96
N LEU A 19 -4.88 4.90 11.46
CA LEU A 19 -4.53 4.97 12.88
C LEU A 19 -5.77 5.26 13.74
N GLY A 20 -6.65 6.16 13.30
CA GLY A 20 -7.93 6.42 13.96
C GLY A 20 -8.82 5.17 14.02
N LEU A 21 -8.91 4.44 12.91
CA LEU A 21 -9.64 3.16 12.84
C LEU A 21 -9.02 2.10 13.75
N LEU A 22 -7.70 2.03 13.85
CA LEU A 22 -7.01 1.11 14.76
C LEU A 22 -7.44 1.32 16.22
N LEU A 23 -7.63 2.58 16.64
CA LEU A 23 -8.02 2.91 18.02
C LEU A 23 -9.51 2.67 18.29
N TRP A 24 -10.36 2.66 17.25
CA TRP A 24 -11.81 2.63 17.39
C TRP A 24 -12.47 1.30 16.99
N ALA A 25 -11.80 0.48 16.17
CA ALA A 25 -12.38 -0.75 15.65
C ALA A 25 -12.43 -1.87 16.71
N PRO A 26 -13.53 -2.64 16.80
CA PRO A 26 -13.61 -3.80 17.67
C PRO A 26 -12.62 -4.88 17.25
N GLN A 27 -11.96 -5.50 18.22
CA GLN A 27 -10.92 -6.52 18.00
C GLN A 27 -11.54 -7.85 17.54
N ALA A 28 -11.48 -8.14 16.25
CA ALA A 28 -11.81 -9.45 15.69
C ALA A 28 -10.80 -9.79 14.58
N GLY A 29 -10.21 -10.99 14.51
CA GLY A 29 -9.13 -11.31 13.57
C GLY A 29 -9.57 -11.57 12.12
N LEU A 30 -8.59 -11.78 11.23
CA LEU A 30 -8.75 -12.39 9.91
C LEU A 30 -7.97 -13.71 9.88
N ASP A 31 -8.65 -14.81 9.56
CA ASP A 31 -8.04 -16.13 9.51
C ASP A 31 -7.68 -16.50 8.06
N LEU A 32 -6.39 -16.56 7.74
CA LEU A 32 -5.90 -17.01 6.43
C LEU A 32 -5.52 -18.50 6.48
N HIS A 33 -5.99 -19.27 5.50
CA HIS A 33 -5.65 -20.69 5.34
C HIS A 33 -4.65 -20.87 4.22
N VAL A 34 -3.44 -21.33 4.57
CA VAL A 34 -2.38 -21.62 3.61
C VAL A 34 -2.00 -23.09 3.77
N ALA A 35 -2.47 -23.94 2.85
CA ALA A 35 -2.36 -25.41 2.96
C ALA A 35 -2.87 -25.92 4.33
N ASP A 36 -2.02 -26.60 5.12
CA ASP A 36 -2.35 -27.12 6.47
C ASP A 36 -2.00 -26.13 7.59
N THR A 37 -1.62 -24.88 7.27
CA THR A 37 -1.26 -23.86 8.26
C THR A 37 -2.33 -22.79 8.40
N TYR A 38 -2.66 -22.48 9.66
CA TYR A 38 -3.54 -21.39 10.05
C TYR A 38 -2.68 -20.15 10.30
N LEU A 39 -2.78 -19.14 9.44
CA LEU A 39 -2.19 -17.84 9.68
C LEU A 39 -3.29 -16.86 10.11
N VAL A 40 -3.42 -16.64 11.40
CA VAL A 40 -4.34 -15.64 11.95
C VAL A 40 -3.65 -14.28 11.88
N ILE A 41 -4.12 -13.40 11.00
CA ILE A 41 -3.73 -11.99 11.01
C ILE A 41 -4.68 -11.27 11.97
N GLU A 42 -4.17 -10.84 13.10
CA GLU A 42 -4.96 -10.03 14.03
C GLU A 42 -5.34 -8.68 13.38
N LYS A 43 -6.58 -8.22 13.57
CA LYS A 43 -7.06 -6.92 13.05
C LYS A 43 -6.14 -5.73 13.33
N PRO A 44 -5.47 -5.63 14.51
CA PRO A 44 -4.52 -4.57 14.75
C PRO A 44 -3.45 -4.48 13.66
N PHE A 45 -2.96 -5.61 13.14
CA PHE A 45 -1.99 -5.64 12.05
C PHE A 45 -2.60 -5.22 10.70
N LEU A 46 -3.88 -5.52 10.46
CA LEU A 46 -4.59 -5.08 9.24
C LEU A 46 -4.68 -3.57 9.13
N TYR A 47 -4.72 -2.82 10.23
CA TYR A 47 -4.72 -1.35 10.21
C TYR A 47 -3.33 -0.76 10.43
N ALA A 48 -2.54 -1.31 11.36
CA ALA A 48 -1.24 -0.77 11.73
C ALA A 48 -0.22 -0.85 10.59
N ALA A 49 -0.13 -1.98 9.87
CA ALA A 49 0.85 -2.13 8.80
C ALA A 49 0.56 -1.19 7.62
N PRO A 50 -0.68 -1.10 7.09
CA PRO A 50 -1.02 -0.09 6.09
C PRO A 50 -0.84 1.35 6.59
N ALA A 51 -1.16 1.65 7.85
CA ALA A 51 -0.96 2.98 8.42
C ALA A 51 0.54 3.36 8.43
N ALA A 52 1.40 2.45 8.90
CA ALA A 52 2.85 2.64 8.92
C ALA A 52 3.43 2.81 7.51
N LEU A 53 2.98 2.01 6.54
CA LEU A 53 3.40 2.12 5.14
C LEU A 53 2.96 3.46 4.53
N CYS A 54 1.71 3.86 4.71
CA CYS A 54 1.21 5.17 4.27
C CYS A 54 2.02 6.31 4.88
N PHE A 55 2.32 6.23 6.18
CA PHE A 55 3.14 7.23 6.86
C PHE A 55 4.57 7.29 6.29
N LEU A 56 5.20 6.12 6.07
CA LEU A 56 6.52 6.03 5.45
C LEU A 56 6.51 6.65 4.05
N PHE A 57 5.51 6.34 3.21
CA PHE A 57 5.40 6.96 1.88
C PHE A 57 5.18 8.46 1.96
N CYS A 58 4.35 8.95 2.89
CA CYS A 58 4.20 10.39 3.14
C CYS A 58 5.55 11.05 3.38
N LEU A 59 6.36 10.52 4.31
CA LEU A 59 7.70 11.03 4.60
C LEU A 59 8.62 10.98 3.37
N LEU A 60 8.63 9.85 2.66
CA LEU A 60 9.43 9.68 1.45
C LEU A 60 9.05 10.70 0.36
N TYR A 61 7.76 10.98 0.15
CA TYR A 61 7.31 12.00 -0.79
C TYR A 61 7.62 13.43 -0.34
N LEU A 62 7.62 13.71 0.97
CA LEU A 62 8.02 15.01 1.50
C LEU A 62 9.51 15.27 1.30
N VAL A 63 10.35 14.27 1.57
CA VAL A 63 11.82 14.36 1.46
C VAL A 63 12.28 14.27 0.00
N ALA A 64 11.85 13.24 -0.72
CA ALA A 64 12.27 12.98 -2.10
C ALA A 64 11.45 13.73 -3.15
N GLY A 65 10.38 14.44 -2.78
CA GLY A 65 9.48 15.08 -3.74
C GLY A 65 10.11 16.11 -4.68
N ARG A 66 11.32 16.61 -4.39
CA ARG A 66 12.07 17.51 -5.28
C ARG A 66 12.87 16.77 -6.36
N ILE A 67 13.20 15.50 -6.11
CA ILE A 67 14.05 14.69 -6.98
C ILE A 67 13.25 13.71 -7.83
N LEU A 68 12.00 13.40 -7.49
CA LEU A 68 11.17 12.46 -8.26
C LEU A 68 11.05 12.84 -9.75
N LEU A 69 11.11 11.83 -10.61
CA LEU A 69 11.12 11.99 -12.06
C LEU A 69 9.82 12.57 -12.63
N SER A 70 8.67 12.04 -12.19
CA SER A 70 7.36 12.35 -12.76
C SER A 70 6.25 12.37 -11.70
N ARG A 71 5.41 13.40 -11.81
CA ARG A 71 4.15 13.52 -11.06
C ARG A 71 3.20 12.36 -11.37
N TRP A 72 3.11 11.94 -12.63
CA TRP A 72 2.17 10.90 -13.06
C TRP A 72 2.49 9.55 -12.42
N LEU A 73 3.77 9.17 -12.39
CA LEU A 73 4.23 7.95 -11.71
C LEU A 73 3.89 7.98 -10.21
N SER A 74 3.90 9.16 -9.60
CA SER A 74 3.52 9.32 -8.19
C SER A 74 2.04 9.04 -7.95
N TRP A 75 1.16 9.46 -8.87
CA TRP A 75 -0.27 9.19 -8.81
C TRP A 75 -0.60 7.72 -9.09
N ILE A 76 0.11 7.08 -10.02
CA ILE A 76 -0.03 5.63 -10.26
C ILE A 76 0.36 4.84 -9.02
N HIS A 77 1.50 5.15 -8.40
CA HIS A 77 1.91 4.50 -7.15
C HIS A 77 0.88 4.69 -6.02
N LEU A 78 0.40 5.93 -5.82
CA LEU A 78 -0.65 6.22 -4.83
C LEU A 78 -1.91 5.40 -5.11
N GLY A 79 -2.41 5.43 -6.35
CA GLY A 79 -3.63 4.72 -6.74
C GLY A 79 -3.53 3.21 -6.52
N LEU A 80 -2.43 2.59 -6.97
CA LEU A 80 -2.20 1.15 -6.81
C LEU A 80 -2.06 0.75 -5.33
N THR A 81 -1.38 1.57 -4.53
CA THR A 81 -1.20 1.32 -3.09
C THR A 81 -2.51 1.42 -2.32
N LEU A 82 -3.29 2.48 -2.56
CA LEU A 82 -4.59 2.66 -1.89
C LEU A 82 -5.62 1.62 -2.36
N ALA A 83 -5.63 1.26 -3.64
CA ALA A 83 -6.51 0.21 -4.17
C ALA A 83 -6.20 -1.15 -3.54
N PHE A 84 -4.90 -1.47 -3.33
CA PHE A 84 -4.50 -2.68 -2.61
C PHE A 84 -5.04 -2.71 -1.18
N PHE A 85 -4.84 -1.64 -0.42
CA PHE A 85 -5.35 -1.55 0.95
C PHE A 85 -6.87 -1.63 1.00
N ALA A 86 -7.57 -0.89 0.12
CA ALA A 86 -9.02 -0.96 0.01
C ALA A 86 -9.50 -2.38 -0.31
N GLY A 87 -8.80 -3.09 -1.21
CA GLY A 87 -9.07 -4.48 -1.54
C GLY A 87 -8.93 -5.42 -0.35
N ILE A 88 -7.84 -5.30 0.42
CA ILE A 88 -7.64 -6.08 1.66
C ILE A 88 -8.74 -5.81 2.67
N PHE A 89 -9.10 -4.54 2.91
CA PHE A 89 -10.17 -4.21 3.85
C PHE A 89 -11.52 -4.72 3.36
N TYR A 90 -11.80 -4.64 2.06
CA TYR A 90 -13.01 -5.20 1.47
C TYR A 90 -13.09 -6.71 1.68
N THR A 91 -12.03 -7.47 1.42
CA THR A 91 -12.02 -8.93 1.63
C THR A 91 -12.11 -9.29 3.11
N ALA A 92 -11.53 -8.47 3.98
CA ALA A 92 -11.60 -8.68 5.43
C ALA A 92 -12.99 -8.43 6.04
N HIS A 93 -13.79 -7.51 5.46
CA HIS A 93 -15.11 -7.17 5.98
C HIS A 93 -16.28 -7.85 5.25
N SER A 94 -16.07 -8.35 4.02
CA SER A 94 -17.12 -8.98 3.23
C SER A 94 -17.29 -10.49 3.49
N GLY A 95 -16.41 -11.09 4.29
CA GLY A 95 -16.58 -12.48 4.71
C GLY A 95 -17.67 -12.62 5.77
N PRO A 96 -18.31 -13.80 5.88
CA PRO A 96 -19.22 -14.08 7.00
C PRO A 96 -18.50 -13.87 8.33
N SER A 97 -19.26 -13.49 9.36
CA SER A 97 -18.80 -13.03 10.68
C SER A 97 -17.99 -14.06 11.52
N GLY A 98 -17.39 -15.07 10.90
CA GLY A 98 -16.61 -16.15 11.50
C GLY A 98 -15.31 -16.49 10.76
N GLY A 99 -14.70 -15.50 10.09
CA GLY A 99 -13.40 -15.65 9.43
C GLY A 99 -13.53 -15.90 7.93
N THR A 100 -12.99 -14.99 7.12
CA THR A 100 -12.88 -15.17 5.66
C THR A 100 -11.72 -16.10 5.38
N THR A 101 -11.97 -17.38 5.10
CA THR A 101 -10.93 -18.33 4.73
C THR A 101 -10.47 -18.05 3.29
N VAL A 102 -9.33 -17.37 3.14
CA VAL A 102 -8.67 -17.23 1.83
C VAL A 102 -7.80 -18.47 1.64
N ASN A 103 -8.24 -19.39 0.79
CA ASN A 103 -7.46 -20.58 0.42
C ASN A 103 -6.37 -20.22 -0.59
N LEU A 104 -5.12 -20.13 -0.14
CA LEU A 104 -3.97 -20.01 -1.03
C LEU A 104 -3.59 -21.42 -1.52
N GLN A 105 -3.89 -21.74 -2.78
CA GLN A 105 -3.38 -22.97 -3.39
C GLN A 105 -1.88 -22.82 -3.70
N PRO A 106 -1.08 -23.89 -3.59
CA PRO A 106 0.37 -23.87 -3.89
C PRO A 106 0.71 -23.69 -5.38
N ARG A 107 -0.22 -23.17 -6.19
CA ARG A 107 0.03 -22.79 -7.58
C ARG A 107 0.65 -21.40 -7.60
N LEU A 108 1.69 -21.20 -8.42
CA LEU A 108 2.41 -19.91 -8.54
C LEU A 108 1.50 -18.73 -8.90
N TRP A 109 0.40 -18.99 -9.60
CA TRP A 109 -0.62 -18.01 -9.95
C TRP A 109 -1.93 -18.73 -10.24
N THR A 110 -2.98 -18.36 -9.51
CA THR A 110 -4.35 -18.84 -9.72
C THR A 110 -5.26 -17.79 -10.35
N GLY A 111 -4.80 -16.54 -10.43
CA GLY A 111 -5.59 -15.41 -10.93
C GLY A 111 -6.67 -14.96 -9.95
N THR A 112 -6.53 -15.30 -8.66
CA THR A 112 -7.48 -14.86 -7.65
C THR A 112 -7.48 -13.33 -7.50
N PRO A 113 -8.59 -12.72 -7.07
CA PRO A 113 -8.64 -11.27 -6.84
C PRO A 113 -7.53 -10.77 -5.90
N PHE A 114 -7.17 -11.56 -4.89
CA PHE A 114 -6.08 -11.23 -3.97
C PHE A 114 -4.71 -11.21 -4.65
N GLU A 115 -4.40 -12.19 -5.51
CA GLU A 115 -3.16 -12.21 -6.28
C GLU A 115 -3.05 -11.02 -7.24
N LEU A 116 -4.15 -10.64 -7.89
CA LEU A 116 -4.21 -9.45 -8.75
C LEU A 116 -3.96 -8.16 -7.97
N LEU A 117 -4.53 -8.03 -6.77
CA LEU A 117 -4.28 -6.91 -5.86
C LEU A 117 -2.80 -6.88 -5.44
N LEU A 118 -2.22 -8.03 -5.09
CA LEU A 118 -0.81 -8.14 -4.70
C LEU A 118 0.14 -7.77 -5.85
N ALA A 119 -0.15 -8.24 -7.07
CA ALA A 119 0.60 -7.86 -8.26
C ALA A 119 0.48 -6.36 -8.54
N GLY A 120 -0.72 -5.78 -8.43
CA GLY A 120 -0.94 -4.34 -8.57
C GLY A 120 -0.13 -3.53 -7.54
N PHE A 121 -0.10 -3.99 -6.29
CA PHE A 121 0.74 -3.39 -5.25
C PHE A 121 2.23 -3.46 -5.59
N ALA A 122 2.73 -4.63 -6.00
CA ALA A 122 4.12 -4.82 -6.41
C ALA A 122 4.50 -3.92 -7.59
N ILE A 123 3.63 -3.80 -8.59
CA ILE A 123 3.79 -2.86 -9.71
C ILE A 123 3.86 -1.42 -9.19
N GLY A 124 2.98 -1.04 -8.24
CA GLY A 124 3.02 0.27 -7.59
C GLY A 124 4.37 0.56 -6.94
N GLN A 125 4.93 -0.41 -6.22
CA GLN A 125 6.25 -0.27 -5.59
C GLN A 125 7.37 -0.13 -6.62
N ALA A 126 7.35 -0.94 -7.69
CA ALA A 126 8.31 -0.81 -8.79
C ALA A 126 8.23 0.57 -9.45
N VAL A 127 7.01 1.09 -9.68
CA VAL A 127 6.78 2.45 -10.21
C VAL A 127 7.39 3.51 -9.30
N PHE A 128 7.23 3.40 -7.98
CA PHE A 128 7.84 4.32 -7.02
C PHE A 128 9.37 4.29 -7.08
N VAL A 129 9.97 3.10 -7.06
CA VAL A 129 11.43 2.93 -7.15
C VAL A 129 11.98 3.50 -8.45
N LEU A 130 11.35 3.21 -9.59
CA LEU A 130 11.76 3.76 -10.88
C LEU A 130 11.64 5.28 -10.91
N ASN A 131 10.59 5.84 -10.32
CA ASN A 131 10.38 7.28 -10.22
C ASN A 131 11.46 7.96 -9.36
N LEU A 132 11.90 7.30 -8.28
CA LEU A 132 12.98 7.77 -7.42
C LEU A 132 14.34 7.67 -8.11
N LEU A 133 14.69 6.51 -8.65
CA LEU A 133 15.98 6.27 -9.31
C LEU A 133 16.14 7.15 -10.55
N GLY A 134 15.14 7.21 -11.43
CA GLY A 134 15.19 8.08 -12.61
C GLY A 134 15.30 9.56 -12.23
N GLY A 135 14.69 9.93 -11.10
CA GLY A 135 14.80 11.25 -10.50
C GLY A 135 16.21 11.57 -10.01
N LEU A 136 16.81 10.67 -9.23
CA LEU A 136 18.17 10.74 -8.72
C LEU A 136 19.19 10.84 -9.86
N LEU A 137 19.04 10.04 -10.92
CA LEU A 137 19.94 10.07 -12.07
C LEU A 137 19.87 11.40 -12.85
N ARG A 138 18.71 12.07 -12.84
CA ARG A 138 18.53 13.38 -13.51
C ARG A 138 18.95 14.57 -12.64
N ALA A 139 18.97 14.42 -11.31
CA ALA A 139 19.27 15.49 -10.37
C ALA A 139 20.62 16.22 -10.60
N PRO A 140 21.74 15.56 -10.98
CA PRO A 140 23.02 16.23 -11.23
C PRO A 140 22.98 17.19 -12.43
N PHE A 141 22.25 16.81 -13.47
CA PHE A 141 22.17 17.56 -14.73
C PHE A 141 21.28 18.80 -14.61
N ARG A 142 20.32 18.83 -13.67
CA ARG A 142 19.46 19.99 -13.42
C ARG A 142 20.15 21.15 -12.70
N ARG A 143 21.30 20.93 -12.04
CA ARG A 143 22.02 21.99 -11.33
C ARG A 143 22.94 22.83 -12.23
N ARG A 144 23.14 22.41 -13.49
CA ARG A 144 24.07 23.03 -14.44
C ARG A 144 23.38 23.81 -15.58
N ALA A 145 22.05 23.77 -15.63
CA ALA A 145 21.22 24.52 -16.57
C ALA A 145 20.45 25.60 -15.80
#